data_AF-A0A3L7XR77-F1
#
_entry.id   AF-A0A3L7XR77-F1
#
_cell.length_a   1.000
_cell.length_b   1.000
_cell.length_c   1.000
_cell.angle_alpha   90.00
_cell.angle_beta   90.00
_cell.angle_gamma   90.00
#
_symmetry.space_group_name_H-M   'P 1'
#
loop_
_entity.id
_entity.type
_entity.pdbx_description
1 polymer ?
#
loop_
_entity_poly.entity_id
_entity_poly.type
_entity_poly.pdbx_seq_one_letter_code
_entity_poly.pdbx_strand_id
1 'polypeptide(L)'
;MPYRYQPDVLLDTADARRPQLVVAVPLDQTEIVREALTKLASSAFPGVSAQEVILNALRTVTEQAYFWTAEWQEKEQAADLAIAEGRVQTFDQIDAMIDFLDQQ
;
A
#
# COMPACT_ATOMS: atom_id res chain seq x y z
N MET A 1 -1.93 -13.47 -25.44
CA MET A 1 -1.86 -14.46 -24.33
C MET A 1 -2.82 -13.98 -23.25
N PRO A 2 -3.85 -14.75 -22.85
CA PRO A 2 -4.73 -14.32 -21.79
C PRO A 2 -4.06 -14.62 -20.44
N TYR A 3 -3.73 -13.57 -19.69
CA TYR A 3 -3.30 -13.72 -18.29
C TYR A 3 -4.49 -14.27 -17.49
N ARG A 4 -4.38 -15.53 -17.03
CA ARG A 4 -5.28 -16.03 -15.99
C ARG A 4 -4.94 -15.26 -14.72
N TYR A 5 -5.87 -14.40 -14.29
CA TYR A 5 -5.82 -13.81 -12.96
C TYR A 5 -6.01 -14.95 -11.95
N GLN A 6 -4.91 -15.42 -11.37
CA GLN A 6 -4.95 -16.27 -10.19
C GLN A 6 -5.06 -15.31 -9.01
N PRO A 7 -6.09 -15.43 -8.15
CA PRO A 7 -6.22 -14.49 -7.05
C PRO A 7 -4.99 -14.64 -6.14
N ASP A 8 -4.25 -13.55 -5.96
CA ASP A 8 -3.05 -13.48 -5.12
C ASP A 8 -3.34 -13.77 -3.64
N VAL A 9 -4.62 -13.85 -3.27
CA VAL A 9 -5.14 -14.14 -1.94
C VAL A 9 -6.28 -15.17 -2.03
N LEU A 10 -6.16 -16.27 -1.29
CA LEU A 10 -7.15 -17.34 -1.17
C LEU A 10 -7.58 -17.51 0.29
N LEU A 11 -8.85 -17.82 0.53
CA LEU A 11 -9.33 -18.25 1.84
C LEU A 11 -9.38 -19.77 1.86
N ASP A 12 -8.44 -20.39 2.58
CA ASP A 12 -8.45 -21.83 2.86
C ASP A 12 -9.40 -22.12 4.03
N THR A 13 -10.46 -22.87 3.73
CA THR A 13 -11.48 -23.28 4.71
C THR A 13 -11.47 -24.79 4.97
N ALA A 14 -10.40 -25.49 4.59
CA ALA A 14 -10.27 -26.94 4.79
C ALA A 14 -10.47 -27.35 6.26
N ASP A 15 -10.06 -26.51 7.22
CA ASP A 15 -10.55 -26.55 8.60
C ASP A 15 -11.55 -25.42 8.84
N ALA A 16 -12.84 -25.77 8.84
CA ALA A 16 -13.92 -24.81 9.08
C ALA A 16 -13.84 -24.11 10.46
N ARG A 17 -13.09 -24.67 11.42
CA ARG A 17 -12.88 -24.05 12.74
C ARG A 17 -11.71 -23.07 12.75
N ARG A 18 -10.86 -23.09 11.71
CA ARG A 18 -9.66 -22.28 11.58
C ARG A 18 -9.43 -21.90 10.11
N PRO A 19 -10.27 -21.04 9.53
CA PRO A 19 -10.05 -20.54 8.18
C PRO A 19 -8.72 -19.77 8.11
N GLN A 20 -7.94 -20.01 7.07
CA GLN A 20 -6.63 -19.40 6.85
C GLN A 20 -6.64 -18.54 5.60
N LEU A 21 -6.04 -17.36 5.68
CA LEU A 21 -5.78 -16.54 4.51
C LEU A 21 -4.43 -16.97 3.90
N VAL A 22 -4.45 -17.48 2.68
CA VAL A 22 -3.27 -17.92 1.94
C VAL A 22 -2.94 -16.86 0.91
N VAL A 23 -1.74 -16.29 0.99
CA VAL A 23 -1.27 -15.24 0.06
C VAL A 23 -0.14 -15.82 -0.78
N ALA A 24 -0.21 -15.63 -2.09
CA ALA A 24 0.87 -15.97 -2.99
C ALA A 24 2.02 -14.97 -2.80
N VAL A 25 3.20 -15.47 -2.46
CA VAL A 25 4.42 -14.65 -2.33
C VAL A 25 5.35 -14.98 -3.50
N PRO A 26 5.80 -13.99 -4.28
CA PRO A 26 6.82 -14.19 -5.31
C PRO A 26 8.06 -14.88 -4.75
N LEU A 27 8.66 -15.79 -5.53
CA LEU A 27 9.78 -16.61 -5.07
C LEU A 27 10.98 -15.77 -4.63
N ASP A 28 11.25 -14.66 -5.32
CA ASP A 28 12.30 -13.69 -5.01
C ASP A 28 12.05 -12.92 -3.70
N GLN A 29 10.80 -12.86 -3.23
CA GLN A 29 10.39 -12.15 -2.01
C GLN A 29 10.21 -13.08 -0.80
N THR A 30 10.31 -14.40 -0.98
CA THR A 30 9.96 -15.40 0.05
C THR A 30 10.77 -15.22 1.34
N GLU A 31 12.08 -15.00 1.23
CA GLU A 31 12.94 -14.88 2.42
C GLU A 31 12.73 -13.55 3.16
N ILE A 32 12.51 -12.46 2.43
CA ILE A 32 12.21 -11.14 3.00
C ILE A 32 10.89 -11.20 3.80
N VAL A 33 9.86 -11.81 3.21
CA VAL A 33 8.56 -11.99 3.88
C VAL A 33 8.68 -12.91 5.10
N ARG A 34 9.42 -14.02 5.00
CA ARG A 34 9.67 -14.94 6.13
C ARG A 34 10.36 -14.22 7.30
N GLU A 35 11.38 -13.42 7.02
CA GLU A 35 12.12 -12.68 8.05
C GLU A 35 11.21 -11.65 8.73
N ALA A 36 10.43 -10.90 7.95
CA ALA A 36 9.47 -9.92 8.48
C ALA A 36 8.42 -10.57 9.39
N LEU A 37 7.84 -11.69 8.97
CA LEU A 37 6.87 -12.45 9.78
C LEU A 37 7.49 -12.98 11.07
N THR A 38 8.75 -13.43 11.02
CA THR A 38 9.49 -13.91 12.19
C THR A 38 9.73 -12.79 13.19
N LYS A 39 10.12 -11.60 12.72
CA LYS A 39 10.28 -10.40 13.54
C LYS A 39 8.97 -9.97 14.19
N LEU A 40 7.86 -10.01 13.44
CA LEU A 40 6.53 -9.70 13.96
C LEU A 40 6.07 -10.72 15.02
N ALA A 41 6.24 -12.02 14.77
CA ALA A 41 5.89 -13.08 15.71
C ALA A 41 6.74 -13.04 17.00
N SER A 42 7.98 -12.54 16.91
CA SER A 42 8.88 -12.36 18.05
C SER A 42 8.73 -11.00 18.73
N SER A 43 7.93 -10.09 18.16
CA SER A 43 7.75 -8.75 18.72
C SER A 43 6.90 -8.83 19.99
N ALA A 44 7.38 -8.22 21.07
CA ALA A 44 6.77 -8.31 22.39
C ALA A 44 5.52 -7.44 22.55
N PHE A 45 4.90 -6.95 21.47
CA PHE A 45 3.69 -6.14 21.53
C PHE A 45 2.52 -7.02 21.99
N PRO A 46 2.05 -6.87 23.24
CA PRO A 46 0.95 -7.67 23.73
C PRO A 46 -0.30 -7.22 22.99
N GLY A 47 -0.89 -8.10 22.18
CA GLY A 47 -2.25 -7.92 21.67
C GLY A 47 -2.41 -7.71 20.17
N VAL A 48 -1.34 -7.49 19.40
CA VAL A 48 -1.46 -7.42 17.93
C VAL A 48 -0.85 -8.67 17.31
N SER A 49 -1.70 -9.54 16.76
CA SER A 49 -1.23 -10.74 16.06
C SER A 49 -0.61 -10.38 14.70
N ALA A 50 0.33 -11.19 14.20
CA ALA A 50 0.83 -11.03 12.82
C ALA A 50 -0.32 -11.04 11.79
N GLN A 51 -1.39 -11.80 12.06
CA GLN A 51 -2.62 -11.80 11.28
C GLN A 51 -3.30 -10.42 11.26
N GLU A 52 -3.38 -9.74 12.40
CA GLU A 52 -3.96 -8.41 12.50
C GLU A 52 -3.13 -7.36 11.76
N VAL A 53 -1.79 -7.46 11.82
CA VAL A 53 -0.89 -6.61 11.03
C VAL A 53 -1.13 -6.81 9.53
N ILE A 54 -1.21 -8.06 9.08
CA ILE A 54 -1.44 -8.38 7.66
C ILE A 54 -2.83 -7.91 7.21
N LEU A 55 -3.88 -8.15 8.02
CA LEU A 55 -5.24 -7.70 7.70
C LEU A 55 -5.33 -6.17 7.63
N ASN A 56 -4.67 -5.47 8.54
CA ASN A 56 -4.61 -4.01 8.50
C ASN A 56 -3.86 -3.51 7.26
N ALA A 57 -2.71 -4.13 6.92
CA ALA A 57 -1.97 -3.78 5.71
C ALA A 57 -2.80 -4.02 4.44
N LEU A 58 -3.46 -5.18 4.32
CA LEU A 58 -4.34 -5.49 3.17
C LEU A 58 -5.52 -4.53 3.07
N ARG A 59 -6.14 -4.17 4.21
CA ARG A 59 -7.20 -3.16 4.25
C ARG A 59 -6.69 -1.81 3.77
N THR A 60 -5.55 -1.33 4.29
CA THR A 60 -4.95 -0.07 3.87
C THR A 60 -4.60 -0.08 2.38
N VAL A 61 -3.98 -1.14 1.88
CA VAL A 61 -3.67 -1.28 0.44
C VAL A 61 -4.94 -1.24 -0.41
N THR A 62 -6.03 -1.85 0.06
CA THR A 62 -7.31 -1.82 -0.65
C THR A 62 -7.94 -0.41 -0.64
N GLU A 63 -7.97 0.25 0.51
CA GLU A 63 -8.50 1.62 0.67
C GLU A 63 -7.68 2.65 -0.13
N GLN A 64 -6.39 2.38 -0.34
CA GLN A 64 -5.43 3.25 -0.99
C GLN A 64 -5.00 2.76 -2.37
N ALA A 65 -5.70 1.77 -2.94
CA ALA A 65 -5.32 1.12 -4.20
C ALA A 65 -5.20 2.12 -5.38
N TYR A 66 -5.97 3.20 -5.35
CA TYR A 66 -5.95 4.26 -6.35
C TYR A 66 -4.59 4.95 -6.49
N PHE A 67 -3.88 5.15 -5.36
CA PHE A 67 -2.53 5.74 -5.34
C PHE A 67 -1.48 4.85 -6.03
N TRP A 68 -1.76 3.56 -6.20
CA TRP A 68 -0.84 2.58 -6.80
C TRP A 68 -1.13 2.29 -8.28
N THR A 69 -2.08 3.01 -8.88
CA THR A 69 -2.31 2.92 -10.33
C THR A 69 -1.13 3.50 -11.09
N ALA A 70 -0.80 2.93 -12.26
CA ALA A 70 0.30 3.43 -13.09
C ALA A 70 0.11 4.91 -13.47
N GLU A 71 -1.12 5.30 -13.79
CA GLU A 71 -1.46 6.69 -14.09
C GLU A 71 -1.18 7.63 -12.91
N TRP A 72 -1.51 7.22 -11.67
CA TRP A 72 -1.21 8.02 -10.49
C TRP A 72 0.30 8.16 -10.28
N GLN A 73 1.04 7.05 -10.37
CA GLN A 73 2.49 7.05 -10.19
C GLN A 73 3.22 7.93 -11.23
N GLU A 74 2.76 7.94 -12.48
CA GLU A 74 3.29 8.83 -13.52
C GLU A 74 3.06 10.31 -13.18
N LYS A 75 1.89 10.66 -12.63
CA LYS A 75 1.59 12.04 -12.21
C LYS A 75 2.39 12.46 -10.99
N GLU A 76 2.57 11.56 -10.01
CA GLU A 76 3.44 11.80 -8.84
C GLU A 76 4.87 12.07 -9.29
N GLN A 77 5.43 11.23 -10.16
CA GLN A 77 6.78 11.43 -10.67
C GLN A 77 6.93 12.75 -11.44
N ALA A 78 5.92 13.14 -12.23
CA ALA A 78 5.91 14.41 -12.94
C ALA A 78 5.83 15.62 -11.99
N ALA A 79 5.06 15.51 -10.90
CA ALA A 79 4.96 16.53 -9.86
C ALA A 79 6.28 16.66 -9.07
N ASP A 80 6.90 15.54 -8.68
CA ASP A 80 8.20 15.53 -8.01
C ASP A 80 9.28 16.21 -8.86
N LEU A 81 9.32 15.91 -10.17
CA LEU A 81 10.24 16.56 -11.08
C LEU A 81 9.96 18.07 -11.18
N ALA A 82 8.69 18.48 -11.24
CA ALA A 82 8.32 19.89 -11.26
C ALA A 82 8.80 20.63 -10.00
N ILE A 83 8.64 20.01 -8.83
CA ILE A 83 9.10 20.56 -7.56
C ILE A 83 10.61 20.69 -7.55
N ALA A 84 11.34 19.65 -7.98
CA ALA A 84 12.80 19.65 -8.05
C ALA A 84 13.35 20.71 -9.02
N GLU A 85 12.65 20.97 -10.11
CA GLU A 85 12.97 22.04 -11.08
C GLU A 85 12.57 23.44 -10.60
N GLY A 86 11.97 23.56 -9.41
CA GLY A 86 11.50 24.83 -8.87
C GLY A 86 10.25 25.38 -9.54
N ARG A 87 9.48 24.54 -10.26
CA ARG A 87 8.15 24.87 -10.79
C ARG A 87 7.10 24.83 -9.67
N VAL A 88 7.35 25.62 -8.63
CA VAL A 88 6.51 25.74 -7.44
C VAL A 88 6.05 27.19 -7.27
N GLN A 89 4.86 27.37 -6.70
CA GLN A 89 4.38 28.67 -6.28
C GLN A 89 4.24 28.66 -4.77
N THR A 90 4.91 29.61 -4.10
CA THR A 90 4.86 29.78 -2.65
C THR A 90 3.95 30.93 -2.28
N PHE A 91 3.24 30.78 -1.17
CA PHE A 91 2.36 31.82 -0.62
C PHE A 91 2.72 32.05 0.84
N ASP A 92 2.79 33.32 1.24
CA ASP A 92 3.05 33.69 2.63
C ASP A 92 1.78 33.65 3.50
N GLN A 93 0.60 33.60 2.88
CA GLN A 93 -0.71 33.64 3.54
C GLN A 93 -1.65 32.60 2.91
N ILE A 94 -2.46 31.93 3.76
CA ILE A 94 -3.40 30.90 3.32
C ILE A 94 -4.49 31.47 2.40
N ASP A 95 -5.00 32.66 2.70
CA ASP A 95 -6.06 33.29 1.89
C ASP A 95 -5.60 33.50 0.44
N ALA A 96 -4.35 33.94 0.25
CA ALA A 96 -3.76 34.11 -1.08
C ALA A 96 -3.59 32.79 -1.84
N MET A 97 -3.33 31.68 -1.13
CA MET A 97 -3.27 30.34 -1.75
C MET A 97 -4.67 29.87 -2.18
N ILE A 98 -5.68 30.07 -1.34
CA ILE A 98 -7.07 29.68 -1.65
C ILE A 98 -7.58 30.48 -2.84
N ASP A 99 -7.41 31.81 -2.83
CA ASP A 99 -7.82 32.69 -3.93
C ASP A 99 -7.18 32.28 -5.26
N PHE A 100 -5.92 31.81 -5.23
CA PHE A 100 -5.24 31.31 -6.43
C PHE A 100 -5.82 29.99 -6.94
N LEU A 101 -6.16 29.06 -6.05
CA LEU A 101 -6.71 27.75 -6.40
C LEU A 101 -8.12 27.86 -6.99
N ASP A 102 -8.96 28.76 -6.46
CA ASP A 102 -10.32 29.01 -6.98
C ASP A 102 -10.31 29.62 -8.40
N GLN A 103 -9.16 30.15 -8.86
CA GLN A 103 -8.98 30.73 -10.18
C GLN A 103 -8.40 29.75 -11.23
N GLN A 104 -8.10 28.50 -10.85
CA GLN A 104 -7.61 27.45 -11.77
C GLN A 104 -8.75 26.66 -12.39
#